data_AF-A0A3L8BLV3-F1
#
_entry.id   AF-A0A3L8BLV3-F1
#
_cell.length_a   1.000
_cell.length_b   1.000
_cell.length_c   1.000
_cell.angle_alpha   90.00
_cell.angle_beta   90.00
_cell.angle_gamma   90.00
#
_symmetry.space_group_name_H-M   'P 1'
#
loop_
_entity.id
_entity.type
_entity.pdbx_description
1 polymer ?
#
loop_
_entity_poly.entity_id
_entity_poly.type
_entity_poly.pdbx_seq_one_letter_code
_entity_poly.pdbx_strand_id
1 'polypeptide(L)'
;MKYVDVMKYCLSLPQSRRSGLSPTGNAFALMVGEKTFGYFETAVPIQWQFSLRVSPEHFVELPNPPQVRQANNAHDGYWITIQRVENFNAELLRELIAWSYQQAIE
;
A
#
# COMPACT_ATOMS: atom_id res chain seq x y z
N MET A 1 -0.60 3.49 12.88
CA MET A 1 0.76 3.99 12.54
C MET A 1 0.61 5.25 11.70
N LYS A 2 1.41 6.31 11.85
CA LYS A 2 1.21 7.51 11.00
C LYS A 2 1.65 7.23 9.57
N TYR A 3 1.05 7.93 8.60
CA TYR A 3 1.40 7.78 7.18
C TYR A 3 2.90 7.99 6.91
N VAL A 4 3.52 8.92 7.64
CA VAL A 4 4.96 9.21 7.56
C VAL A 4 5.80 8.01 7.98
N ASP A 5 5.37 7.26 8.98
CA ASP A 5 6.08 6.07 9.45
C ASP A 5 5.90 4.91 8.47
N VAL A 6 4.74 4.80 7.81
CA VAL A 6 4.50 3.85 6.71
C VAL A 6 5.45 4.14 5.55
N MET A 7 5.54 5.40 5.11
CA MET A 7 6.44 5.78 4.04
C MET A 7 7.90 5.49 4.40
N LYS A 8 8.33 5.84 5.62
CA LYS A 8 9.70 5.55 6.09
C LYS A 8 9.98 4.05 6.11
N TYR A 9 9.03 3.25 6.57
CA TYR A 9 9.17 1.80 6.58
C TYR A 9 9.31 1.25 5.17
N CYS A 10 8.42 1.62 4.24
CA CYS A 10 8.51 1.17 2.86
C CYS A 10 9.82 1.57 2.18
N LEU A 11 10.34 2.77 2.47
CA LEU A 11 11.61 3.26 1.94
C LEU A 11 12.85 2.71 2.65
N SER A 12 12.68 2.09 3.82
CA SER A 12 13.77 1.39 4.52
C SER A 12 14.03 -0.01 3.95
N LEU A 13 13.10 -0.53 3.14
CA LEU A 13 13.24 -1.85 2.53
C LEU A 13 14.36 -1.82 1.47
N PRO A 14 15.17 -2.89 1.33
CA PRO A 14 16.26 -2.94 0.37
C PRO A 14 15.80 -2.62 -1.06
N GLN A 15 16.57 -1.81 -1.78
CA GLN A 15 16.28 -1.46 -3.18
C GLN A 15 14.89 -0.85 -3.45
N SER A 16 14.18 -0.46 -2.39
CA SER A 16 12.90 0.22 -2.50
C SER A 16 13.11 1.65 -2.99
N ARG A 17 12.21 2.11 -3.84
CA ARG A 17 12.19 3.47 -4.36
C ARG A 17 10.76 3.96 -4.50
N ARG A 18 10.58 5.27 -4.36
CA ARG A 18 9.32 5.93 -4.72
C ARG A 18 9.40 6.44 -6.16
N SER A 19 8.31 6.31 -6.90
CA SER A 19 8.13 6.90 -8.22
C SER A 19 6.87 7.76 -8.23
N GLY A 20 6.99 9.01 -8.67
CA GLY A 20 5.85 9.91 -8.75
C GLY A 20 4.87 9.46 -9.85
N LEU A 21 3.59 9.33 -9.51
CA LEU A 21 2.52 9.01 -10.45
C LEU A 21 1.71 10.24 -10.87
N SER A 22 1.70 11.27 -10.05
CA SER A 22 1.04 12.54 -10.39
C SER A 22 2.05 13.68 -10.54
N PRO A 23 1.82 14.59 -11.49
CA PRO A 23 2.66 15.79 -11.66
C PRO A 23 2.60 16.72 -10.45
N THR A 24 1.55 16.60 -9.64
CA THR A 24 1.34 17.37 -8.40
C THR A 24 1.98 16.73 -7.17
N GLY A 25 2.56 15.53 -7.29
CA GLY A 25 3.21 14.82 -6.18
C GLY A 25 2.25 14.22 -5.15
N ASN A 26 0.94 14.24 -5.41
CA ASN A 26 -0.10 13.72 -4.53
C ASN A 26 -0.32 12.20 -4.64
N ALA A 27 0.42 11.54 -5.53
CA ALA A 27 0.33 10.10 -5.77
C ALA A 27 1.71 9.57 -6.16
N PHE A 28 2.13 8.48 -5.53
CA PHE A 28 3.40 7.82 -5.82
C PHE A 28 3.31 6.31 -5.66
N ALA A 29 4.03 5.60 -6.53
CA ALA A 29 4.24 4.17 -6.45
C ALA A 29 5.48 3.86 -5.60
N LEU A 30 5.41 2.80 -4.82
CA LEU A 30 6.53 2.19 -4.13
C LEU A 30 6.94 0.93 -4.89
N MET A 31 8.18 0.93 -5.36
CA MET A 31 8.69 -0.05 -6.28
C MET A 31 9.98 -0.66 -5.75
N VAL A 32 10.24 -1.90 -6.11
CA VAL A 32 11.52 -2.58 -5.95
C VAL A 32 11.94 -3.12 -7.30
N GLY A 33 13.11 -2.69 -7.77
CA GLY A 33 13.49 -2.88 -9.18
C GLY A 33 12.45 -2.23 -10.12
N GLU A 34 11.84 -3.06 -10.98
CA GLU A 34 10.81 -2.68 -11.96
C GLU A 34 9.38 -3.03 -11.50
N LYS A 35 9.23 -3.68 -10.34
CA LYS A 35 7.94 -4.15 -9.83
C LYS A 35 7.40 -3.21 -8.76
N THR A 36 6.09 -2.98 -8.77
CA THR A 36 5.40 -2.14 -7.78
C THR A 36 4.81 -2.99 -6.67
N PHE A 37 5.10 -2.66 -5.41
CA PHE A 37 4.56 -3.33 -4.23
C PHE A 37 3.56 -2.48 -3.45
N GLY A 38 3.42 -1.20 -3.78
CA GLY A 38 2.41 -0.36 -3.14
C GLY A 38 2.19 0.95 -3.87
N TYR A 39 1.05 1.58 -3.62
CA TYR A 39 0.70 2.90 -4.08
C TYR A 39 0.27 3.74 -2.90
N PHE A 40 0.66 5.00 -2.92
CA PHE A 40 0.33 5.94 -1.88
C PHE A 40 -0.27 7.19 -2.50
N GLU A 41 -1.45 7.56 -2.04
CA GLU A 41 -2.20 8.72 -2.52
C GLU A 41 -2.57 9.65 -1.36
N THR A 42 -2.17 10.91 -1.49
CA THR A 42 -2.40 11.97 -0.51
C THR A 42 -3.46 12.98 -0.97
N ALA A 43 -4.10 12.70 -2.11
CA ALA A 43 -5.11 13.58 -2.70
C ALA A 43 -6.45 13.59 -1.93
N VAL A 44 -7.20 14.70 -2.07
CA VAL A 44 -8.59 14.82 -1.61
C VAL A 44 -9.54 14.05 -2.54
N PRO A 45 -10.68 13.51 -2.04
CA PRO A 45 -11.31 13.76 -0.74
C PRO A 45 -10.87 12.85 0.43
N ILE A 46 -10.20 11.72 0.15
CA ILE A 46 -9.73 10.78 1.18
C ILE A 46 -8.20 10.80 1.17
N GLN A 47 -7.63 11.53 2.12
CA GLN A 47 -6.19 11.65 2.27
C GLN A 47 -5.60 10.37 2.88
N TRP A 48 -4.35 10.06 2.52
CA TRP A 48 -3.56 8.94 3.06
C TRP A 48 -4.13 7.57 2.71
N GLN A 49 -4.47 7.39 1.44
CA GLN A 49 -4.84 6.09 0.89
C GLN A 49 -3.58 5.32 0.55
N PHE A 50 -3.51 4.10 1.05
CA PHE A 50 -2.40 3.20 0.79
C PHE A 50 -2.91 1.91 0.16
N SER A 51 -2.51 1.67 -1.07
CA SER A 51 -2.89 0.47 -1.80
C SER A 51 -1.73 -0.50 -1.88
N LEU A 52 -1.98 -1.78 -1.66
CA LEU A 52 -0.96 -2.82 -1.69
C LEU A 52 -1.56 -4.16 -2.08
N ARG A 53 -0.71 -5.07 -2.54
CA ARG A 53 -1.09 -6.45 -2.83
C ARG A 53 -1.12 -7.24 -1.53
N VAL A 54 -2.13 -8.07 -1.35
CA VAL A 54 -2.26 -8.98 -0.22
C VAL A 54 -2.45 -10.41 -0.70
N SER A 55 -2.26 -11.38 0.20
CA SER A 55 -2.58 -12.77 -0.11
C SER A 55 -4.10 -12.96 -0.20
N PRO A 56 -4.60 -13.95 -0.94
CA PRO A 56 -6.02 -14.33 -0.94
C PRO A 56 -6.56 -14.60 0.47
N GLU A 57 -5.74 -15.18 1.34
CA GLU A 57 -6.11 -15.51 2.73
C GLU A 57 -6.34 -14.23 3.54
N HIS A 58 -5.40 -13.28 3.49
CA HIS A 58 -5.58 -11.97 4.10
C HIS A 58 -6.73 -11.19 3.45
N PHE A 59 -6.97 -11.36 2.15
CA PHE A 59 -8.09 -10.71 1.48
C PHE A 59 -9.46 -11.13 2.06
N VAL A 60 -9.60 -12.40 2.46
CA VAL A 60 -10.83 -12.94 3.05
C VAL A 60 -10.96 -12.58 4.54
N GLU A 61 -9.84 -12.56 5.27
CA GLU A 61 -9.81 -12.27 6.70
C GLU A 61 -9.80 -10.79 7.05
N LEU A 62 -9.48 -9.92 6.08
CA LEU A 62 -9.57 -8.49 6.29
C LEU A 62 -11.01 -8.17 6.68
N PRO A 63 -11.22 -7.53 7.84
CA PRO A 63 -12.55 -7.15 8.22
C PRO A 63 -13.12 -6.30 7.08
N ASN A 64 -14.44 -6.22 7.00
CA ASN A 64 -15.15 -5.39 6.03
C ASN A 64 -15.49 -4.01 6.66
N PRO A 65 -14.56 -3.22 7.28
CA PRO A 65 -14.87 -1.87 7.67
C PRO A 65 -14.76 -0.96 6.43
N PRO A 66 -15.30 0.26 6.48
CA PRO A 66 -15.23 1.24 5.39
C PRO A 66 -13.81 1.62 4.92
N GLN A 67 -12.77 1.09 5.58
CA GLN A 67 -11.36 1.46 5.40
C GLN A 67 -10.62 0.60 4.39
N VAL A 68 -11.10 -0.60 4.04
CA VAL A 68 -10.43 -1.49 3.07
C VAL A 68 -11.34 -1.65 1.86
N ARG A 69 -10.89 -1.21 0.69
CA ARG A 69 -11.61 -1.37 -0.58
C ARG A 69 -10.79 -2.19 -1.57
N GLN A 70 -11.43 -2.96 -2.44
CA GLN A 70 -10.75 -3.50 -3.60
C GLN A 70 -10.24 -2.35 -4.48
N ALA A 71 -8.99 -2.43 -4.93
CA ALA A 71 -8.45 -1.43 -5.82
C ALA A 71 -9.09 -1.59 -7.22
N ASN A 72 -9.86 -0.59 -7.66
CA ASN A 72 -10.62 -0.62 -8.92
C ASN A 72 -9.75 -0.79 -10.20
N ASN A 73 -8.43 -0.68 -10.10
CA ASN A 73 -7.49 -0.68 -11.23
C ASN A 73 -6.60 -1.94 -11.33
N ALA A 74 -6.82 -2.97 -10.52
CA ALA A 74 -5.96 -4.15 -10.52
C ALA A 74 -6.59 -5.32 -11.31
N HIS A 75 -6.20 -5.46 -12.58
CA HIS A 75 -6.67 -6.53 -13.45
C HIS A 75 -6.14 -7.93 -13.06
N ASP A 76 -5.09 -8.01 -12.23
CA ASP A 76 -4.52 -9.26 -11.73
C ASP A 76 -3.99 -9.05 -10.31
N GLY A 77 -4.70 -9.58 -9.32
CA GLY A 77 -4.23 -9.68 -7.93
C GLY A 77 -5.16 -9.07 -6.89
N TYR A 78 -5.11 -9.65 -5.69
CA TYR A 78 -5.81 -9.18 -4.50
C TYR A 78 -5.17 -7.86 -4.01
N TRP A 79 -5.49 -6.76 -4.68
CA TRP A 79 -5.08 -5.43 -4.25
C TRP A 79 -6.17 -4.81 -3.40
N ILE A 80 -5.75 -4.30 -2.23
CA ILE A 80 -6.61 -3.55 -1.34
C ILE A 80 -6.13 -2.12 -1.23
N THR A 81 -7.05 -1.21 -0.94
CA THR A 81 -6.80 0.19 -0.60
C THR A 81 -7.21 0.42 0.84
N ILE A 82 -6.24 0.73 1.69
CA ILE A 82 -6.42 1.11 3.09
C ILE A 82 -6.58 2.63 3.16
N GLN A 83 -7.76 3.09 3.54
CA GLN A 83 -8.07 4.49 3.80
C GLN A 83 -7.70 4.84 5.24
N ARG A 84 -6.99 5.95 5.44
CA ARG A 84 -6.51 6.38 6.78
C ARG A 84 -5.73 5.29 7.50
N VAL A 85 -4.52 4.99 7.01
CA VAL A 85 -3.56 4.05 7.64
C VAL A 85 -3.32 4.26 9.14
N GLU A 86 -3.64 5.46 9.64
CA GLU A 86 -3.58 5.82 11.05
C GLU A 86 -4.53 5.00 11.93
N ASN A 87 -5.71 4.67 11.41
CA ASN A 87 -6.76 3.92 12.09
C ASN A 87 -6.65 2.41 11.87
N PHE A 88 -5.67 1.96 11.08
CA PHE A 88 -5.43 0.56 10.79
C PHE A 88 -4.43 -0.06 11.79
N ASN A 89 -4.54 -1.37 12.02
CA ASN A 89 -3.61 -2.08 12.89
C ASN A 89 -2.17 -1.96 12.34
N ALA A 90 -1.28 -1.39 13.15
CA ALA A 90 0.09 -1.08 12.74
C ALA A 90 0.93 -2.33 12.48
N GLU A 91 0.71 -3.41 13.24
CA GLU A 91 1.43 -4.67 13.09
C GLU A 91 1.00 -5.37 11.81
N LEU A 92 -0.32 -5.55 11.63
CA LEU A 92 -0.88 -6.13 10.41
C LEU A 92 -0.47 -5.32 9.16
N LEU A 93 -0.46 -3.98 9.24
CA LEU A 93 -0.03 -3.15 8.11
C LEU A 93 1.42 -3.45 7.70
N ARG A 94 2.32 -3.65 8.67
CA ARG A 94 3.73 -3.98 8.38
C ARG A 94 3.87 -5.36 7.77
N GLU A 95 3.10 -6.33 8.25
CA GLU A 95 3.06 -7.68 7.68
C GLU A 95 2.58 -7.66 6.23
N LEU A 96 1.48 -6.95 5.94
CA LEU A 96 0.96 -6.83 4.58
C LEU A 96 1.96 -6.11 3.65
N ILE A 97 2.62 -5.04 4.13
CA ILE A 97 3.67 -4.35 3.36
C ILE A 97 4.85 -5.29 3.07
N ALA A 98 5.33 -6.01 4.09
CA ALA A 98 6.44 -6.93 3.95
C ALA A 98 6.09 -8.04 2.95
N TRP A 99 4.89 -8.60 3.03
CA TRP A 99 4.42 -9.60 2.09
C TRP A 99 4.33 -9.05 0.66
N SER A 100 3.72 -7.88 0.47
CA SER A 100 3.62 -7.24 -0.84
C SER A 100 5.00 -6.96 -1.44
N TYR A 101 5.96 -6.52 -0.62
CA TYR A 101 7.35 -6.32 -1.02
C TYR A 101 8.03 -7.64 -1.41
N GLN A 102 7.85 -8.72 -0.62
CA GLN A 102 8.38 -10.04 -0.95
C GLN A 102 7.85 -10.55 -2.31
N GLN A 103 6.57 -10.34 -2.58
CA GLN A 103 5.95 -10.70 -3.87
C GLN A 103 6.41 -9.83 -5.04
N ALA A 104 7.01 -8.67 -4.77
CA ALA A 104 7.57 -7.81 -5.81
C ALA A 104 9.07 -8.06 -6.04
N ILE A 105 9.78 -8.72 -5.12
CA ILE A 105 11.17 -9.15 -5.35
C ILE A 105 11.25 -10.53 -6.00
N GLU A 106 10.26 -11.40 -5.75
CA GLU A 106 10.05 -12.69 -6.42
C GLU A 106 9.55 -12.46 -7.85
#